data_AF-A0A0F2J8E0-F1
#
_entry.id   AF-A0A0F2J8E0-F1
#
_cell.length_a   1.000
_cell.length_b   1.000
_cell.length_c   1.000
_cell.angle_alpha   90.00
_cell.angle_beta   90.00
_cell.angle_gamma   90.00
#
_symmetry.space_group_name_H-M   'P 1'
#
loop_
_entity.id
_entity.type
_entity.pdbx_description
1 polymer ?
#
loop_
_entity_poly.entity_id
_entity_poly.type
_entity_poly.pdbx_seq_one_letter_code
_entity_poly.pdbx_strand_id
1 'polypeptide(L)'
;MRKVPEQLMAKQETQRQKTINLVLRAIRDLKDEGYSIKIKDLMEATGLSRSVFAKPHIRKLLADKGIGYAKTEPSVPAPPVFRKQSQITNLKEKLAQKDEYIAKLTDENQALKNECELLRGKLFLLMQRQSMKNQ
;
A
#
# COMPACT_ATOMS: atom_id res chain seq x y z
N MET A 1 42.47 -9.82 -5.16
CA MET A 1 41.05 -9.52 -4.88
C MET A 1 40.18 -10.50 -5.66
N ARG A 2 39.31 -11.28 -5.00
CA ARG A 2 38.41 -12.23 -5.67
C ARG A 2 37.35 -11.41 -6.44
N LYS A 3 37.33 -11.51 -7.77
CA LYS A 3 36.31 -10.87 -8.61
C LYS A 3 34.96 -11.48 -8.27
N VAL A 4 34.06 -10.67 -7.71
CA VAL A 4 32.68 -11.08 -7.46
C VAL A 4 32.01 -11.29 -8.83
N PRO A 5 31.32 -12.43 -9.06
CA PRO A 5 30.66 -12.68 -10.34
C PRO A 5 29.67 -11.57 -10.71
N GLU A 6 29.68 -11.09 -11.95
CA GLU A 6 28.78 -10.03 -12.44
C GLU A 6 27.30 -10.35 -12.20
N GLN A 7 26.92 -11.62 -12.34
CA GLN A 7 25.56 -12.08 -12.07
C GLN A 7 25.14 -11.87 -10.61
N LEU A 8 26.07 -11.99 -9.66
CA LEU A 8 25.81 -11.74 -8.24
C LEU A 8 25.60 -10.24 -8.00
N MET A 9 26.43 -9.40 -8.64
CA MET A 9 26.35 -7.94 -8.55
C MET A 9 25.01 -7.43 -9.11
N ALA A 10 24.57 -7.94 -10.26
CA ALA A 10 23.29 -7.58 -10.86
C ALA A 10 22.09 -7.94 -9.98
N LYS A 11 22.11 -9.13 -9.36
CA LYS A 11 21.06 -9.55 -8.41
C LYS A 11 21.02 -8.65 -7.16
N GLN A 12 22.19 -8.31 -6.61
CA GLN A 12 22.28 -7.42 -5.45
C GLN A 12 21.77 -6.02 -5.76
N GLU A 13 22.11 -5.47 -6.93
CA GLU A 13 21.63 -4.14 -7.33
C GLU A 13 20.12 -4.14 -7.59
N THR A 14 19.58 -5.19 -8.22
CA THR A 14 18.12 -5.33 -8.40
C THR A 14 17.38 -5.35 -7.06
N GLN A 15 17.90 -6.08 -6.08
CA GLN A 15 17.31 -6.13 -4.74
C GLN A 15 17.40 -4.76 -4.05
N ARG A 16 18.52 -4.06 -4.19
CA ARG A 16 18.72 -2.71 -3.67
C ARG A 16 17.70 -1.73 -4.26
N GLN A 17 17.51 -1.74 -5.57
CA GLN A 17 16.55 -0.86 -6.26
C GLN A 17 15.11 -1.15 -5.85
N LYS A 18 14.74 -2.43 -5.67
CA LYS A 18 13.42 -2.81 -5.12
C LYS A 18 13.18 -2.19 -3.75
N THR A 19 14.15 -2.28 -2.84
CA THR A 19 14.04 -1.67 -1.51
C THR A 19 13.95 -0.15 -1.58
N ILE A 20 14.76 0.50 -2.43
CA ILE A 20 14.73 1.96 -2.63
C ILE A 20 13.35 2.41 -3.13
N ASN A 21 12.82 1.74 -4.14
CA ASN A 21 11.51 2.06 -4.72
C ASN A 21 10.37 1.90 -3.71
N LEU A 22 10.43 0.87 -2.88
CA LEU A 22 9.46 0.65 -1.82
C LEU A 22 9.50 1.78 -0.78
N VAL A 23 10.69 2.16 -0.33
CA VAL A 23 10.86 3.27 0.62
C VAL A 23 10.41 4.61 -0.01
N LEU A 24 10.74 4.86 -1.28
CA LEU A 24 10.30 6.06 -2.01
C LEU A 24 8.77 6.14 -2.15
N ARG A 25 8.11 5.01 -2.35
CA ARG A 25 6.64 4.95 -2.38
C ARG A 25 6.07 5.28 -1.01
N ALA A 26 6.54 4.63 0.05
CA ALA A 26 6.07 4.90 1.40
C ALA A 26 6.32 6.36 1.85
N ILE A 27 7.44 6.97 1.46
CA ILE A 27 7.70 8.39 1.71
C ILE A 27 6.64 9.28 1.02
N ARG A 28 6.27 8.98 -0.23
CA ARG A 28 5.23 9.74 -0.94
C ARG A 28 3.88 9.56 -0.26
N ASP A 29 3.48 8.33 -0.01
CA ASP A 29 2.19 8.01 0.61
C ASP A 29 2.05 8.72 1.97
N LEU A 30 3.09 8.66 2.83
CA LEU A 30 3.08 9.35 4.13
C LEU A 30 3.11 10.89 4.01
N LYS A 31 3.77 11.43 2.98
CA LYS A 31 3.82 12.88 2.74
C LYS A 31 2.48 13.39 2.24
N ASP A 32 1.82 12.65 1.35
CA ASP A 32 0.49 12.97 0.82
C ASP A 32 -0.56 12.87 1.93
N GLU A 33 -0.37 11.97 2.89
CA GLU A 33 -1.18 11.89 4.11
C GLU A 33 -0.84 12.98 5.15
N GLY A 34 0.17 13.82 4.89
CA GLY A 34 0.55 14.96 5.73
C GLY A 34 1.30 14.61 7.02
N TYR A 35 1.81 13.38 7.13
CA TYR A 35 2.57 12.92 8.30
C TYR A 35 3.96 13.57 8.38
N SER A 36 4.41 13.88 9.60
CA SER A 36 5.83 14.14 9.86
C SER A 36 6.57 12.81 9.84
N ILE A 37 7.15 12.46 8.69
CA ILE A 37 7.75 11.14 8.44
C ILE A 37 8.87 10.84 9.44
N LYS A 38 8.68 9.82 10.29
CA LYS A 38 9.72 9.23 11.13
C LYS A 38 10.09 7.84 10.62
N ILE A 39 11.25 7.34 11.06
CA ILE A 39 11.69 5.97 10.73
C ILE A 39 10.65 4.92 11.18
N LYS A 40 9.95 5.14 12.30
CA LYS A 40 8.90 4.22 12.77
C LYS A 40 7.75 4.11 11.76
N ASP A 41 7.25 5.25 11.27
CA ASP A 41 6.14 5.29 10.32
C ASP A 41 6.54 4.64 8.98
N LEU A 42 7.80 4.83 8.55
CA LEU A 42 8.34 4.14 7.37
C LEU A 42 8.47 2.63 7.58
N MET A 43 8.82 2.18 8.79
CA MET A 43 8.85 0.75 9.10
C MET A 43 7.45 0.13 9.03
N GLU A 44 6.44 0.81 9.60
CA GLU A 44 5.05 0.35 9.57
C GLU A 44 4.49 0.34 8.14
N ALA A 45 4.77 1.36 7.33
CA ALA A 45 4.29 1.47 5.96
C ALA A 45 4.98 0.50 4.99
N THR A 46 6.28 0.21 5.18
CA THR A 46 7.05 -0.65 4.25
C THR A 46 7.18 -2.10 4.72
N GLY A 47 6.91 -2.40 5.98
CA GLY A 47 7.19 -3.70 6.60
C GLY A 47 8.68 -4.04 6.71
N LEU A 48 9.58 -3.07 6.43
CA LEU A 48 11.02 -3.28 6.49
C LEU A 48 11.54 -3.18 7.92
N SER A 49 12.54 -4.01 8.25
CA SER A 49 13.18 -3.96 9.55
C SER A 49 13.99 -2.67 9.72
N ARG A 50 14.17 -2.23 10.98
CA ARG A 50 14.96 -1.05 11.33
C ARG A 50 16.37 -1.08 10.74
N SER A 51 16.97 -2.26 10.66
CA SER A 51 18.33 -2.48 10.12
C SER A 51 18.44 -2.12 8.63
N VAL A 52 17.35 -2.20 7.87
CA VAL A 52 17.34 -1.80 6.45
C VAL A 52 17.53 -0.29 6.31
N PHE A 53 16.93 0.50 7.21
CA PHE A 53 17.05 1.96 7.21
C PHE A 53 18.42 2.45 7.68
N ALA A 54 19.19 1.62 8.38
CA ALA A 54 20.58 1.90 8.73
C ALA A 54 21.55 1.71 7.54
N LYS A 55 21.12 1.09 6.44
CA LYS A 55 22.00 0.85 5.29
C LYS A 55 22.41 2.16 4.61
N PRO A 56 23.66 2.30 4.14
CA PRO A 56 24.17 3.56 3.59
C PRO A 56 23.34 4.14 2.44
N HIS A 57 22.83 3.29 1.54
CA HIS A 57 22.04 3.73 0.39
C HIS A 57 20.63 4.23 0.77
N ILE A 58 20.02 3.66 1.82
CA ILE A 58 18.73 4.14 2.33
C ILE A 58 18.93 5.39 3.19
N ARG A 59 19.99 5.45 3.99
CA ARG A 59 20.31 6.65 4.79
C ARG A 59 20.57 7.88 3.91
N LYS A 60 21.26 7.71 2.77
CA LYS A 60 21.43 8.78 1.76
C LYS A 60 20.08 9.22 1.20
N LEU A 61 19.26 8.28 0.75
CA LEU A 61 17.92 8.54 0.23
C LEU A 61 17.04 9.32 1.23
N LEU A 62 17.10 8.95 2.50
CA LEU A 62 16.35 9.61 3.57
C LEU A 62 16.86 11.03 3.84
N ALA A 63 18.18 11.23 3.84
CA ALA A 63 18.79 12.55 3.98
C ALA A 63 18.40 13.48 2.80
N ASP A 64 18.43 12.98 1.56
CA ASP A 64 18.02 13.73 0.37
C ASP A 64 16.55 14.17 0.42
N LYS A 65 15.71 13.46 1.19
CA LYS A 65 14.30 13.79 1.40
C LYS A 65 14.04 14.58 2.69
N GLY A 66 15.09 14.90 3.47
CA GLY A 66 14.97 15.62 4.74
C GLY A 66 14.37 14.79 5.88
N ILE A 67 14.42 13.47 5.80
CA ILE A 67 13.75 12.55 6.73
C ILE A 67 14.78 11.89 7.63
N GLY A 68 14.95 12.42 8.84
CA GLY A 68 15.76 11.78 9.89
C GLY A 68 17.27 11.80 9.66
N TYR A 69 18.00 11.91 10.78
CA TYR A 69 19.43 12.22 10.90
C TYR A 69 19.77 13.70 10.67
N ALA A 70 19.54 14.50 11.72
CA ALA A 70 20.21 15.77 11.89
C ALA A 70 21.73 15.57 11.82
N LYS A 71 22.38 16.16 10.82
CA LYS A 71 23.57 17.02 10.90
C LYS A 71 24.19 17.16 9.51
N THR A 72 23.79 18.21 8.80
CA THR A 72 24.64 19.22 8.13
C THR A 72 23.69 20.26 7.53
N GLU A 73 23.93 21.53 7.85
CA GLU A 73 23.20 22.77 7.49
C GLU A 73 22.07 23.25 8.43
N PRO A 74 22.17 24.50 8.97
CA PRO A 74 21.15 25.12 9.80
C PRO A 74 20.05 25.72 8.91
N SER A 75 19.17 24.88 8.38
CA SER A 75 17.94 25.34 7.74
C SER A 75 16.85 25.51 8.80
N VAL A 76 16.61 26.76 9.17
CA VAL A 76 15.41 27.40 9.75
C VAL A 76 14.35 26.44 10.36
N PRO A 77 14.02 26.57 11.66
CA PRO A 77 12.97 25.78 12.28
C PRO A 77 11.61 26.19 11.70
N ALA A 78 11.08 25.42 10.75
CA ALA A 78 9.67 25.50 10.41
C ALA A 78 8.85 25.07 11.64
N PRO A 79 7.81 25.83 12.04
CA PRO A 79 7.09 25.59 13.27
C PRO A 79 6.46 24.18 13.28
N PRO A 80 6.38 23.52 14.45
CA PRO A 80 5.69 22.24 14.58
C PRO A 80 4.19 22.51 14.44
N VAL A 81 3.70 22.49 13.21
CA VAL A 81 2.28 22.69 12.95
C VAL A 81 1.55 21.47 13.52
N PHE A 82 0.80 21.71 14.60
CA PHE A 82 -0.03 20.76 15.30
C PHE A 82 -1.13 20.24 14.35
N ARG A 83 -0.81 19.25 13.50
CA ARG A 83 -1.71 18.71 12.46
C ARG A 83 -2.57 17.52 12.92
N LYS A 84 -2.57 17.16 14.21
CA LYS A 84 -3.31 15.98 14.71
C LYS A 84 -4.82 16.06 14.43
N GLN A 85 -5.43 17.25 14.50
CA GLN A 85 -6.87 17.41 14.22
C GLN A 85 -7.19 17.27 12.72
N SER A 86 -6.42 17.92 11.84
CA SER A 86 -6.55 17.78 10.39
C SER A 86 -6.30 16.34 9.93
N GLN A 87 -5.39 15.63 10.60
CA GLN A 87 -5.12 14.23 10.33
C GLN A 87 -6.28 13.31 10.74
N ILE A 88 -6.88 13.54 11.91
CA ILE A 88 -8.05 12.78 12.38
C ILE A 88 -9.24 13.00 11.44
N THR A 89 -9.46 14.23 10.95
CA THR A 89 -10.56 14.51 10.01
C THR A 89 -10.33 13.80 8.67
N ASN A 90 -9.12 13.84 8.12
CA ASN A 90 -8.79 13.15 6.88
C ASN A 90 -8.93 11.63 7.00
N LEU A 91 -8.50 11.06 8.14
CA LEU A 91 -8.65 9.63 8.41
C LEU A 91 -10.12 9.23 8.56
N LYS A 92 -10.95 10.05 9.22
CA LYS A 92 -12.40 9.82 9.34
C LYS A 92 -13.10 9.84 7.99
N GLU A 93 -12.77 10.81 7.15
CA GLU A 93 -13.35 10.92 5.81
C GLU A 93 -12.99 9.72 4.93
N LYS A 94 -11.72 9.31 4.94
CA LYS A 94 -11.26 8.12 4.21
C LYS A 94 -11.86 6.82 4.74
N LEU A 95 -12.13 6.75 6.04
CA LEU A 95 -12.82 5.62 6.66
C LEU A 95 -14.28 5.57 6.18
N ALA A 96 -14.99 6.70 6.19
CA ALA A 96 -16.36 6.80 5.67
C ALA A 96 -16.46 6.42 4.19
N GLN A 97 -15.53 6.89 3.35
CA GLN A 97 -15.47 6.52 1.92
C GLN A 97 -15.26 5.01 1.73
N LYS A 98 -14.40 4.39 2.55
CA LYS A 98 -14.17 2.95 2.50
C LYS A 98 -15.38 2.16 2.96
N ASP A 99 -16.06 2.58 4.02
CA ASP A 99 -17.27 1.94 4.51
C ASP A 99 -18.39 2.01 3.46
N GLU A 100 -18.55 3.16 2.79
CA GLU A 100 -19.50 3.29 1.68
C GLU A 100 -19.17 2.36 0.52
N TYR A 101 -17.88 2.23 0.18
CA TYR A 101 -17.44 1.31 -0.87
C TYR A 101 -17.67 -0.16 -0.50
N ILE A 102 -17.44 -0.53 0.77
CA ILE A 102 -17.74 -1.87 1.30
C ILE A 102 -19.24 -2.14 1.20
N ALA A 103 -20.08 -1.18 1.57
CA ALA A 103 -21.53 -1.32 1.46
C ALA A 103 -21.97 -1.57 0.02
N LYS A 104 -21.50 -0.75 -0.94
CA LYS A 104 -21.78 -0.92 -2.37
C LYS A 104 -21.36 -2.29 -2.90
N LEU A 105 -20.13 -2.72 -2.60
CA LEU A 105 -19.64 -4.04 -3.01
C LEU A 105 -20.43 -5.18 -2.36
N THR A 106 -20.92 -4.98 -1.14
CA THR A 106 -21.75 -5.98 -0.43
C THR A 106 -23.11 -6.11 -1.11
N ASP A 107 -23.73 -4.99 -1.43
CA ASP A 107 -25.02 -4.95 -2.13
C ASP A 107 -24.91 -5.55 -3.54
N GLU A 108 -23.87 -5.19 -4.29
CA GLU A 108 -23.60 -5.73 -5.62
C GLU A 108 -23.37 -7.25 -5.57
N ASN A 109 -22.56 -7.73 -4.61
CA ASN A 109 -22.36 -9.17 -4.42
C ASN A 109 -23.67 -9.88 -4.08
N GLN A 110 -24.54 -9.27 -3.27
CA GLN A 110 -25.82 -9.86 -2.92
C GLN A 110 -26.75 -9.92 -4.14
N ALA A 111 -26.80 -8.86 -4.96
CA ALA A 111 -27.56 -8.84 -6.20
C ALA A 111 -27.10 -9.93 -7.18
N LEU A 112 -25.78 -10.07 -7.37
CA LEU A 112 -25.20 -11.11 -8.22
C LEU A 112 -25.49 -12.52 -7.72
N LYS A 113 -25.48 -12.74 -6.40
CA LYS A 113 -25.88 -14.03 -5.81
C LYS A 113 -27.34 -14.37 -6.11
N ASN A 114 -28.24 -13.40 -5.92
CA ASN A 114 -29.66 -13.57 -6.20
C ASN A 114 -29.89 -13.88 -7.70
N GLU A 115 -29.18 -13.18 -8.58
CA GLU A 115 -29.24 -13.45 -10.03
C GLU A 115 -28.73 -14.86 -10.37
N CYS A 116 -27.61 -15.27 -9.79
CA CYS A 116 -27.08 -16.63 -9.94
C CYS A 116 -28.09 -17.69 -9.51
N GLU A 117 -28.76 -17.50 -8.36
CA GLU A 117 -29.79 -18.42 -7.86
C GLU A 117 -30.99 -18.50 -8.82
N LEU A 118 -31.46 -17.36 -9.33
CA LEU A 118 -32.55 -17.31 -10.29
C LEU A 118 -32.19 -18.02 -11.59
N LEU A 119 -30.98 -17.79 -12.12
CA LEU A 119 -30.49 -18.44 -13.33
C LEU A 119 -30.33 -19.95 -13.13
N ARG A 120 -29.82 -20.39 -11.97
CA ARG A 120 -29.76 -21.82 -11.62
C ARG A 120 -31.15 -22.47 -11.62
N GLY A 121 -32.15 -21.80 -11.05
CA GLY A 121 -33.54 -22.27 -11.07
C GLY A 121 -34.13 -22.38 -12.49
N LYS A 122 -33.91 -21.36 -13.33
CA LYS A 122 -34.34 -21.38 -14.74
C LYS A 122 -33.66 -22.51 -15.52
N LEU A 123 -32.35 -22.69 -15.32
CA LEU A 123 -31.59 -23.75 -15.96
C LEU A 123 -32.12 -25.13 -15.57
N PHE A 124 -32.39 -25.35 -14.27
CA PHE A 124 -32.97 -26.59 -13.78
C PHE A 124 -34.30 -26.93 -14.48
N LEU A 125 -35.22 -25.97 -14.59
CA LEU A 125 -36.50 -26.18 -15.27
C LEU A 125 -36.34 -26.50 -16.77
N LEU A 126 -35.38 -25.85 -17.44
CA LEU A 126 -35.08 -26.13 -18.85
C LEU A 126 -34.53 -27.54 -19.03
N MET A 127 -33.60 -27.96 -18.17
CA MET A 127 -33.04 -29.31 -18.19
C MET A 127 -34.10 -30.37 -17.94
N GLN A 128 -35.00 -30.15 -16.98
CA GLN A 128 -36.11 -31.06 -16.70
C GLN A 128 -37.05 -31.20 -17.91
N ARG A 129 -37.42 -30.08 -18.55
CA ARG A 129 -38.27 -30.08 -19.75
C ARG A 129 -37.60 -30.80 -20.92
N GLN A 130 -36.29 -30.63 -21.10
CA GLN A 130 -35.55 -31.32 -22.16
C GLN A 130 -35.48 -32.84 -21.89
N SER A 131 -35.25 -33.23 -20.64
CA SER A 131 -35.26 -34.65 -20.24
C SER A 131 -36.61 -35.31 -20.49
N MET A 132 -37.72 -34.62 -20.25
CA MET A 132 -39.07 -35.16 -20.49
C MET A 132 -39.45 -35.24 -21.98
N LYS A 133 -38.81 -34.46 -22.85
CA LYS A 133 -39.03 -34.51 -24.31
C LYS A 133 -38.23 -35.60 -25.02
N ASN A 134 -37.19 -36.13 -24.36
CA ASN A 134 -36.29 -37.15 -24.88
C ASN A 134 -36.62 -38.56 -24.37
N GLN A 135 -37.73 -38.72 -23.63
CA GLN A 135 -38.35 -40.00 -23.26
C GLN A 135 -39.55 -40.27 -24.16
#